data_AF-A0A3S5EMG0-F1
#
_entry.id   AF-A0A3S5EMG0-F1
#
_cell.length_a   1.000
_cell.length_b   1.000
_cell.length_c   1.000
_cell.angle_alpha   90.00
_cell.angle_beta   90.00
_cell.angle_gamma   90.00
#
_symmetry.space_group_name_H-M   'P 1'
#
loop_
_entity.id
_entity.type
_entity.pdbx_description
1 polymer ?
#
loop_
_entity_poly.entity_id
_entity_poly.type
_entity_poly.pdbx_seq_one_letter_code
_entity_poly.pdbx_strand_id
1 'polypeptide(L)'
;MPNGKKIEKILYLADRNELINTDTTRTFKSFAKGIYTIHNRDFKSEYSLYFGIYQQFISGSEENNDKKEHYKALKPDFFDLIFIDECHRGSARADSTWREILEYFSSALQIGMTATPKYNKEQRESQEAGELEKRDDDNIDYFGEPVYQYSLKQGIDDGYLAPFSVVELLSNVVQEGYTPELGKRDEEGREIPQETFTSPDFNRTIYLKPQIRFVAKEVSKFLHHTLKNPYAKTIIFCEDQRHALLMKDALQDENKQEMTKDSNYITRITSDDDKGKALLDNFKSVSKRYPVIATTSQLLSTGVDTQMVQVIVIDKIVRDKSLFKQMIGRGTRLNEVLESRGKTHFYVLDFKGIAREFLNDFDFDGEVEFIGTDEVREREKKPKNTDKENETESNDLPPDIKDPPIKHTIDGEEIQVYMQDKSVIILRNVNGVLTPITQSLESFSGEKLQNTKAFESYLDTLRTGDKATREELLNKLEEKGIFIQELGQMDKFKNCDEFDILLSLAKGTQALSRTQRAKKANRFLAELEPKAKELLELLLEKYTQGGIDELDSSVFKNEPFTSRYNLTTIAQIFKEYGGLNAILQNLKNALYEEVS
;
A
#
# COMPACT_ATOMS: atom_id res chain seq x y z
N MET A 1 7.54 4.80 -44.63
CA MET A 1 7.56 6.14 -43.98
C MET A 1 6.61 7.08 -44.72
N PRO A 2 6.07 8.14 -44.08
CA PRO A 2 5.18 9.12 -44.73
C PRO A 2 5.75 9.75 -46.02
N ASN A 3 7.08 9.74 -46.18
CA ASN A 3 7.82 10.20 -47.36
C ASN A 3 8.12 9.10 -48.41
N GLY A 4 7.56 7.89 -48.26
CA GLY A 4 7.83 6.76 -49.17
C GLY A 4 9.16 6.04 -48.94
N LYS A 5 9.99 6.45 -47.95
CA LYS A 5 11.22 5.73 -47.59
C LYS A 5 10.89 4.31 -47.13
N LYS A 6 11.58 3.33 -47.73
CA LYS A 6 11.55 1.93 -47.34
C LYS A 6 12.30 1.75 -46.03
N ILE A 7 11.77 0.93 -45.12
CA ILE A 7 12.40 0.62 -43.84
C ILE A 7 13.35 -0.55 -44.06
N GLU A 8 14.65 -0.35 -43.84
CA GLU A 8 15.70 -1.34 -44.07
C GLU A 8 16.55 -1.62 -42.82
N LYS A 9 16.69 -0.63 -41.94
CA LYS A 9 17.47 -0.70 -40.70
C LYS A 9 16.59 -0.40 -39.50
N ILE A 10 16.33 -1.42 -38.68
CA ILE A 10 15.46 -1.33 -37.51
C ILE A 10 16.30 -1.59 -36.27
N LEU A 11 16.16 -0.75 -35.25
CA LEU A 11 16.77 -0.95 -33.93
C LEU A 11 15.68 -1.27 -32.90
N TYR A 12 15.91 -2.30 -32.09
CA TYR A 12 15.15 -2.62 -30.89
C TYR A 12 16.03 -2.39 -29.67
N LEU A 13 15.70 -1.36 -28.89
CA LEU A 13 16.41 -0.99 -27.66
C LEU A 13 15.64 -1.49 -26.45
N ALA A 14 16.36 -2.12 -25.52
CA ALA A 14 15.83 -2.51 -24.23
C ALA A 14 16.79 -2.12 -23.09
N ASP A 15 16.27 -2.11 -21.86
CA ASP A 15 17.07 -1.76 -20.68
C ASP A 15 18.08 -2.86 -20.29
N ARG A 16 17.77 -4.14 -20.55
CA ARG A 16 18.54 -5.28 -20.05
C ARG A 16 18.74 -6.39 -21.09
N ASN A 17 19.87 -7.08 -20.98
CA ASN A 17 20.21 -8.21 -21.85
C ASN A 17 19.19 -9.36 -21.80
N GLU A 18 18.54 -9.59 -20.65
CA GLU A 18 17.55 -10.67 -20.53
C GLU A 18 16.32 -10.46 -21.42
N LEU A 19 15.89 -9.21 -21.62
CA LEU A 19 14.81 -8.84 -22.53
C LEU A 19 15.21 -9.13 -23.97
N ILE A 20 16.38 -8.63 -24.38
CA ILE A 20 16.97 -8.85 -25.70
C ILE A 20 17.11 -10.36 -26.00
N ASN A 21 17.64 -11.13 -25.06
CA ASN A 21 17.83 -12.56 -25.22
C ASN A 21 16.48 -13.28 -25.37
N THR A 22 15.48 -12.90 -24.58
CA THR A 22 14.12 -13.48 -24.68
C THR A 22 13.51 -13.17 -26.05
N ASP A 23 13.59 -11.93 -26.50
CA ASP A 23 12.99 -11.51 -27.76
C ASP A 23 13.68 -12.14 -28.98
N THR A 24 15.00 -12.14 -29.01
CA THR A 24 15.77 -12.70 -30.14
C THR A 24 15.62 -14.22 -30.24
N THR A 25 15.54 -14.95 -29.12
CA THR A 25 15.49 -16.42 -29.12
C THR A 25 14.08 -16.99 -29.18
N ARG A 26 13.07 -16.26 -28.69
CA ARG A 26 11.67 -16.71 -28.65
C ARG A 26 10.80 -15.96 -29.64
N THR A 27 10.65 -14.65 -29.46
CA THR A 27 9.65 -13.82 -30.17
C THR A 27 10.00 -13.64 -31.65
N PHE A 28 11.26 -13.33 -31.94
CA PHE A 28 11.76 -13.05 -33.28
C PHE A 28 12.54 -14.21 -33.89
N LYS A 29 12.39 -15.43 -33.37
CA LYS A 29 13.10 -16.63 -33.84
C LYS A 29 12.99 -16.82 -35.36
N SER A 30 11.84 -16.50 -35.95
CA SER A 30 11.58 -16.57 -37.40
C SER A 30 12.45 -15.63 -38.23
N PHE A 31 13.00 -14.57 -37.63
CA PHE A 31 13.86 -13.56 -38.27
C PHE A 31 15.36 -13.79 -38.03
N ALA A 32 15.76 -14.91 -37.40
CA ALA A 32 17.13 -15.14 -36.93
C ALA A 32 18.26 -14.86 -37.94
N LYS A 33 18.01 -15.03 -39.25
CA LYS A 33 19.00 -14.76 -40.31
C LYS A 33 19.27 -13.28 -40.56
N GLY A 34 18.35 -12.39 -40.19
CA GLY A 34 18.45 -10.93 -40.38
C GLY A 34 18.65 -10.14 -39.09
N ILE A 35 18.75 -10.84 -37.96
CA ILE A 35 18.95 -10.27 -36.62
C ILE A 35 20.43 -10.13 -36.30
N TYR A 36 20.79 -9.02 -35.69
CA TYR A 36 22.07 -8.85 -35.02
C TYR A 36 21.90 -8.28 -33.63
N THR A 37 22.38 -9.03 -32.63
CA THR A 37 22.48 -8.53 -31.26
C THR A 37 23.83 -7.84 -31.08
N ILE A 38 23.79 -6.57 -30.69
CA ILE A 38 24.97 -5.76 -30.43
C ILE A 38 25.66 -6.29 -29.18
N HIS A 39 26.87 -6.80 -29.37
CA HIS A 39 27.73 -7.28 -28.30
C HIS A 39 29.08 -6.58 -28.38
N ASN A 40 29.70 -6.30 -27.23
CA ASN A 40 30.99 -5.63 -27.14
C ASN A 40 31.07 -4.34 -27.97
N ARG A 41 29.93 -3.65 -28.14
CA ARG A 41 29.83 -2.39 -28.89
C ARG A 41 30.23 -2.52 -30.37
N ASP A 42 30.11 -3.72 -30.93
CA ASP A 42 30.26 -3.98 -32.36
C ASP A 42 28.95 -3.65 -33.08
N PHE A 43 29.00 -2.80 -34.10
CA PHE A 43 27.85 -2.36 -34.88
C PHE A 43 28.02 -2.80 -36.35
N LYS A 44 27.71 -4.06 -36.63
CA LYS A 44 27.82 -4.61 -37.99
C LYS A 44 26.83 -3.97 -38.95
N SER A 45 27.25 -3.51 -40.12
CA SER A 45 26.38 -2.81 -41.07
C SER A 45 25.48 -3.72 -41.91
N GLU A 46 25.66 -5.04 -41.87
CA GLU A 46 25.13 -6.00 -42.85
C GLU A 46 23.72 -6.51 -42.55
N TYR A 47 23.19 -6.18 -41.37
CA TYR A 47 21.93 -6.71 -40.86
C TYR A 47 20.79 -5.70 -41.01
N SER A 48 19.55 -6.17 -40.91
CA SER A 48 18.37 -5.30 -41.04
C SER A 48 17.67 -5.05 -39.72
N LEU A 49 17.81 -5.96 -38.75
CA LEU A 49 17.19 -5.84 -37.44
C LEU A 49 18.25 -5.96 -36.35
N TYR A 50 18.38 -4.91 -35.56
CA TYR A 50 19.39 -4.75 -34.52
C TYR A 50 18.73 -4.83 -33.15
N PHE A 51 19.36 -5.55 -32.23
CA PHE A 51 18.97 -5.61 -30.84
C PHE A 51 20.10 -5.10 -29.97
N GLY A 52 19.84 -4.18 -29.05
CA GLY A 52 20.86 -3.64 -28.19
C GLY A 52 20.32 -3.12 -26.86
N ILE A 53 21.23 -2.98 -25.90
CA ILE A 53 20.97 -2.27 -24.65
C ILE A 53 21.74 -0.96 -24.63
N TYR A 54 21.24 0.04 -23.90
CA TYR A 54 21.83 1.40 -23.88
C TYR A 54 23.32 1.42 -23.52
N GLN A 55 23.75 0.56 -22.58
CA GLN A 55 25.16 0.43 -22.16
C GLN A 55 26.11 -0.05 -23.28
N GLN A 56 25.59 -0.55 -24.40
CA GLN A 56 26.42 -0.87 -25.58
C GLN A 56 26.71 0.37 -26.42
N PHE A 57 25.84 1.38 -26.37
CA PHE A 57 25.97 2.61 -27.16
C PHE A 57 26.85 3.65 -26.46
N ILE A 58 26.88 3.65 -25.12
CA ILE A 58 27.67 4.61 -24.31
C ILE A 58 28.43 3.86 -23.20
N SER A 59 29.64 4.32 -22.87
CA SER A 59 30.40 3.83 -21.70
C SER A 59 31.14 4.97 -21.00
N GLY A 60 31.56 4.78 -19.74
CA GLY A 60 32.15 5.85 -18.93
C GLY A 60 31.08 6.79 -18.36
N SER A 61 31.49 7.84 -17.68
CA SER A 61 30.58 8.89 -17.18
C SER A 61 31.10 10.28 -17.50
N GLU A 62 30.19 11.25 -17.60
CA GLU A 62 30.58 12.67 -17.72
C GLU A 62 31.29 13.16 -16.47
N GLU A 63 30.84 12.72 -15.29
CA GLU A 63 31.46 13.08 -14.00
C GLU A 63 32.94 12.68 -13.91
N ASN A 64 33.32 11.56 -14.54
CA ASN A 64 34.70 11.08 -14.55
C ASN A 64 35.48 11.53 -15.80
N ASN A 65 34.89 12.36 -16.68
CA ASN A 65 35.49 12.81 -17.94
C ASN A 65 35.98 11.66 -18.86
N ASP A 66 35.36 10.48 -18.79
CA ASP A 66 35.74 9.29 -19.56
C ASP A 66 34.61 8.74 -20.45
N LYS A 67 33.53 9.53 -20.63
CA LYS A 67 32.40 9.22 -21.49
C LYS A 67 32.85 8.93 -22.93
N LYS A 68 32.41 7.80 -23.46
CA LYS A 68 32.64 7.35 -24.84
C LYS A 68 31.30 7.04 -25.51
N GLU A 69 31.08 7.70 -26.63
CA GLU A 69 29.85 7.66 -27.42
C GLU A 69 30.01 6.71 -28.61
N HIS A 70 29.96 5.41 -28.35
CA HIS A 70 30.18 4.38 -29.38
C HIS A 70 29.16 4.42 -30.51
N TYR A 71 27.95 4.91 -30.23
CA TYR A 71 26.88 5.10 -31.21
C TYR A 71 27.27 6.05 -32.36
N LYS A 72 28.24 6.96 -32.15
CA LYS A 72 28.77 7.86 -33.18
C LYS A 72 29.60 7.14 -34.25
N ALA A 73 29.91 5.85 -34.06
CA ALA A 73 30.46 5.01 -35.12
C ALA A 73 29.43 4.74 -36.24
N LEU A 74 28.14 4.88 -35.94
CA LEU A 74 27.05 4.81 -36.92
C LEU A 74 26.68 6.22 -37.39
N LYS A 75 26.19 6.34 -38.63
CA LYS A 75 25.66 7.62 -39.12
C LYS A 75 24.34 7.98 -38.43
N PRO A 76 24.01 9.28 -38.26
CA PRO A 76 22.74 9.72 -37.69
C PRO A 76 21.48 9.20 -38.41
N ASP A 77 21.61 8.88 -39.70
CA ASP A 77 20.55 8.35 -40.57
C ASP A 77 20.64 6.83 -40.80
N PHE A 78 21.46 6.14 -39.99
CA PHE A 78 21.67 4.70 -40.13
C PHE A 78 20.41 3.89 -39.88
N PHE A 79 19.59 4.26 -38.89
CA PHE A 79 18.34 3.58 -38.58
C PHE A 79 17.14 4.29 -39.22
N ASP A 80 16.20 3.50 -39.72
CA ASP A 80 14.92 3.99 -40.25
C ASP A 80 13.82 3.95 -39.19
N LEU A 81 13.91 3.00 -38.26
CA LEU A 81 12.91 2.75 -37.23
C LEU A 81 13.60 2.30 -35.94
N ILE A 82 13.17 2.85 -34.81
CA ILE A 82 13.65 2.49 -33.48
C ILE A 82 12.45 2.13 -32.61
N PHE A 83 12.42 0.90 -32.11
CA PHE A 83 11.56 0.50 -31.01
C PHE A 83 12.31 0.66 -29.70
N ILE A 84 11.67 1.27 -28.72
CA ILE A 84 12.21 1.43 -27.37
C ILE A 84 11.29 0.71 -26.38
N ASP A 85 11.79 -0.39 -25.82
CA ASP A 85 11.14 -1.09 -24.72
C ASP A 85 11.45 -0.42 -23.37
N GLU A 86 10.48 -0.47 -22.46
CA GLU A 86 10.47 0.18 -21.15
C GLU A 86 10.92 1.66 -21.20
N CYS A 87 10.29 2.41 -22.11
CA CYS A 87 10.67 3.79 -22.42
C CYS A 87 10.53 4.78 -21.25
N HIS A 88 9.93 4.35 -20.12
CA HIS A 88 9.84 5.11 -18.86
C HIS A 88 11.15 5.22 -18.07
N ARG A 89 12.15 4.38 -18.37
CA ARG A 89 13.38 4.29 -17.57
C ARG A 89 14.43 5.35 -17.93
N GLY A 90 14.27 6.03 -19.06
CA GLY A 90 15.31 6.91 -19.61
C GLY A 90 14.84 8.21 -20.25
N SER A 91 13.55 8.39 -20.55
CA SER A 91 13.05 9.62 -21.20
C SER A 91 12.79 10.78 -20.23
N ALA A 92 12.57 10.47 -18.94
CA ALA A 92 12.17 11.39 -17.88
C ALA A 92 13.24 12.43 -17.46
N ARG A 93 14.38 12.54 -18.14
CA ARG A 93 15.40 13.54 -17.76
C ARG A 93 16.02 14.09 -19.02
N ALA A 94 15.98 15.41 -19.19
CA ALA A 94 16.51 16.09 -20.37
C ALA A 94 18.03 15.89 -20.54
N ASP A 95 18.73 15.58 -19.45
CA ASP A 95 20.15 15.27 -19.34
C ASP A 95 20.46 13.75 -19.39
N SER A 96 19.49 12.91 -19.76
CA SER A 96 19.72 11.47 -19.79
C SER A 96 20.54 11.03 -21.01
N THR A 97 21.49 10.13 -20.75
CA THR A 97 22.23 9.32 -21.73
C THR A 97 21.34 8.67 -22.80
N TRP A 98 20.06 8.45 -22.47
CA TRP A 98 19.05 7.85 -23.34
C TRP A 98 18.56 8.84 -24.39
N ARG A 99 18.30 10.09 -23.99
CA ARG A 99 17.83 11.15 -24.89
C ARG A 99 18.87 11.49 -25.94
N GLU A 100 20.16 11.50 -25.58
CA GLU A 100 21.26 11.75 -26.52
C GLU A 100 21.30 10.74 -27.69
N ILE A 101 21.14 9.45 -27.40
CA ILE A 101 21.15 8.40 -28.44
C ILE A 101 19.97 8.60 -29.39
N LEU A 102 18.79 8.91 -28.85
CA LEU A 102 17.59 9.06 -29.65
C LEU A 102 17.58 10.37 -30.45
N GLU A 103 18.09 11.46 -29.90
CA GLU A 103 18.28 12.72 -30.62
C GLU A 103 19.31 12.58 -31.75
N TYR A 104 20.39 11.81 -31.52
CA TYR A 104 21.36 11.48 -32.57
C TYR A 104 20.72 10.73 -33.74
N PHE A 105 19.83 9.77 -33.46
CA PHE A 105 19.08 9.03 -34.48
C PHE A 105 17.68 9.63 -34.76
N SER A 106 17.54 10.96 -34.64
CA SER A 106 16.26 11.68 -34.81
C SER A 106 15.61 11.53 -36.19
N SER A 107 16.36 11.11 -37.21
CA SER A 107 15.81 10.85 -38.55
C SER A 107 15.01 9.54 -38.65
N ALA A 108 15.17 8.63 -37.67
CA ALA A 108 14.40 7.41 -37.57
C ALA A 108 13.00 7.69 -37.02
N LEU A 109 12.02 6.89 -37.41
CA LEU A 109 10.74 6.85 -36.69
C LEU A 109 10.97 6.16 -35.35
N GLN A 110 10.51 6.74 -34.25
CA GLN A 110 10.78 6.22 -32.91
C GLN A 110 9.47 5.86 -32.21
N ILE A 111 9.36 4.61 -31.73
CA ILE A 111 8.18 4.07 -31.08
C ILE A 111 8.57 3.62 -29.67
N GLY A 112 8.10 4.36 -28.67
CA GLY A 112 8.24 4.01 -27.26
C GLY A 112 7.14 3.03 -26.82
N MET A 113 7.51 2.02 -26.06
CA MET A 113 6.60 1.06 -25.44
C MET A 113 6.87 1.03 -23.94
N THR A 114 5.79 1.00 -23.15
CA THR A 114 5.91 0.80 -21.71
C THR A 114 4.64 0.23 -21.11
N ALA A 115 4.79 -0.62 -20.09
CA ALA A 115 3.68 -1.09 -19.27
C ALA A 115 3.26 -0.09 -18.18
N THR A 116 4.08 0.93 -17.93
CA THR A 116 3.93 1.87 -16.81
C THR A 116 4.25 3.27 -17.29
N PRO A 117 3.33 3.90 -18.04
CA PRO A 117 3.54 5.28 -18.46
C PRO A 117 3.64 6.16 -17.21
N LYS A 118 4.68 7.00 -17.15
CA LYS A 118 4.67 8.16 -16.27
C LYS A 118 3.74 9.18 -16.91
N TYR A 119 2.45 8.99 -16.64
CA TYR A 119 1.40 9.88 -17.08
C TYR A 119 0.42 10.02 -15.94
N ASN A 120 0.32 11.25 -15.43
CA ASN A 120 -0.77 11.61 -14.55
C ASN A 120 -1.54 12.73 -15.22
N LYS A 121 -2.71 12.37 -15.77
CA LYS A 121 -3.60 13.28 -16.48
C LYS A 121 -4.01 14.47 -15.59
N GLU A 122 -4.31 14.23 -14.32
CA GLU A 122 -4.68 15.29 -13.36
C GLU A 122 -3.51 16.23 -13.08
N GLN A 123 -2.29 15.70 -12.91
CA GLN A 123 -1.10 16.52 -12.73
C GLN A 123 -0.83 17.38 -13.97
N ARG A 124 -1.05 16.83 -15.17
CA ARG A 124 -0.87 17.57 -16.41
C ARG A 124 -1.94 18.63 -16.63
N GLU A 125 -3.21 18.32 -16.37
CA GLU A 125 -4.29 19.31 -16.39
C GLU A 125 -4.01 20.45 -15.39
N SER A 126 -3.50 20.12 -14.20
CA SER A 126 -3.07 21.09 -13.19
C SER A 126 -1.84 21.90 -13.63
N GLN A 127 -0.86 21.28 -14.31
CA GLN A 127 0.32 21.97 -14.86
C GLN A 127 -0.04 22.88 -16.06
N GLU A 128 -0.95 22.44 -16.93
CA GLU A 128 -1.48 23.22 -18.05
C GLU A 128 -2.35 24.39 -17.56
N ALA A 129 -3.07 24.20 -16.45
CA ALA A 129 -3.79 25.25 -15.73
C ALA A 129 -2.87 26.20 -14.92
N GLY A 130 -1.58 25.87 -14.79
CA GLY A 130 -0.59 26.67 -14.05
C GLY A 130 -0.65 26.52 -12.53
N GLU A 131 -1.34 25.50 -12.03
CA GLU A 131 -1.52 25.20 -10.60
C GLU A 131 -0.33 24.40 -10.02
N LEU A 132 0.42 23.70 -10.87
CA LEU A 132 1.61 22.95 -10.50
C LEU A 132 2.79 23.31 -11.43
N GLU A 133 4.00 23.31 -10.88
CA GLU A 133 5.22 23.46 -11.68
C GLU A 133 5.37 22.27 -12.65
N LYS A 134 5.76 22.57 -13.90
CA LYS A 134 6.13 21.55 -14.89
C LYS A 134 7.33 20.76 -14.35
N ARG A 135 7.20 19.44 -14.33
CA ARG A 135 8.31 18.52 -14.02
C ARG A 135 8.79 17.89 -15.32
N ASP A 136 10.10 17.88 -15.54
CA ASP A 136 10.75 17.27 -16.73
C ASP A 136 10.71 15.73 -16.74
N ASP A 137 9.92 15.10 -15.87
CA ASP A 137 9.98 13.66 -15.54
C ASP A 137 9.02 12.78 -16.37
N ASP A 138 8.36 13.34 -17.39
CA ASP A 138 7.29 12.66 -18.14
C ASP A 138 7.76 12.12 -19.50
N ASN A 139 7.53 10.83 -19.75
CA ASN A 139 7.86 10.20 -21.03
C ASN A 139 7.15 10.85 -22.23
N ILE A 140 6.03 11.51 -21.94
CA ILE A 140 5.18 12.20 -22.91
C ILE A 140 5.86 13.44 -23.47
N ASP A 141 6.80 14.05 -22.74
CA ASP A 141 7.55 15.20 -23.26
C ASP A 141 8.36 14.84 -24.51
N TYR A 142 8.87 13.60 -24.56
CA TYR A 142 9.62 13.10 -25.70
C TYR A 142 8.74 12.41 -26.74
N PHE A 143 7.86 11.49 -26.31
CA PHE A 143 7.09 10.65 -27.23
C PHE A 143 5.73 11.21 -27.63
N GLY A 144 5.23 12.24 -26.92
CA GLY A 144 3.86 12.70 -27.04
C GLY A 144 2.85 11.75 -26.43
N GLU A 145 1.57 11.98 -26.76
CA GLU A 145 0.46 11.14 -26.29
C GLU A 145 0.59 9.69 -26.73
N PRO A 146 0.14 8.73 -25.90
CA PRO A 146 0.08 7.33 -26.31
C PRO A 146 -0.87 7.18 -27.51
N VAL A 147 -0.36 6.69 -28.62
CA VAL A 147 -1.16 6.38 -29.83
C VAL A 147 -2.11 5.20 -29.62
N TYR A 148 -1.84 4.38 -28.61
CA TYR A 148 -2.66 3.24 -28.20
C TYR A 148 -2.35 2.87 -26.74
N GLN A 149 -3.37 2.50 -25.98
CA GLN A 149 -3.23 1.99 -24.62
C GLN A 149 -4.06 0.72 -24.47
N TYR A 150 -3.44 -0.33 -23.91
CA TYR A 150 -4.11 -1.57 -23.56
C TYR A 150 -3.87 -1.82 -22.06
N SER A 151 -4.91 -1.57 -21.25
CA SER A 151 -4.77 -1.50 -19.80
C SER A 151 -4.73 -2.88 -19.14
N LEU A 152 -4.33 -2.90 -17.86
CA LEU A 152 -4.39 -4.12 -17.04
C LEU A 152 -5.84 -4.61 -16.92
N LYS A 153 -6.78 -3.69 -16.65
CA LYS A 153 -8.22 -3.95 -16.63
C LYS A 153 -8.68 -4.63 -17.92
N GLN A 154 -8.39 -4.04 -19.08
CA GLN A 154 -8.81 -4.61 -20.37
C GLN A 154 -8.16 -5.98 -20.62
N GLY A 155 -6.88 -6.14 -20.27
CA GLY A 155 -6.20 -7.42 -20.38
C GLY A 155 -6.83 -8.53 -19.53
N ILE A 156 -7.35 -8.19 -18.34
CA ILE A 156 -8.08 -9.12 -17.46
C ILE A 156 -9.47 -9.43 -18.04
N ASP A 157 -10.22 -8.39 -18.43
CA ASP A 157 -11.58 -8.52 -18.99
C ASP A 157 -11.59 -9.39 -20.27
N ASP A 158 -10.58 -9.24 -21.12
CA ASP A 158 -10.43 -10.00 -22.37
C ASP A 158 -9.84 -11.41 -22.15
N GLY A 159 -9.47 -11.77 -20.91
CA GLY A 159 -8.94 -13.10 -20.56
C GLY A 159 -7.47 -13.34 -20.94
N TYR A 160 -6.72 -12.29 -21.31
CA TYR A 160 -5.30 -12.40 -21.62
C TYR A 160 -4.39 -12.26 -20.40
N LEU A 161 -4.89 -11.64 -19.33
CA LEU A 161 -4.21 -11.48 -18.06
C LEU A 161 -5.02 -12.12 -16.93
N ALA A 162 -4.31 -12.69 -15.95
CA ALA A 162 -4.90 -13.28 -14.77
C ALA A 162 -5.42 -12.18 -13.84
N PRO A 163 -6.68 -12.28 -13.35
CA PRO A 163 -7.17 -11.45 -12.26
C PRO A 163 -6.38 -11.73 -10.98
N PHE A 164 -6.46 -10.80 -10.03
CA PHE A 164 -5.80 -10.92 -8.73
C PHE A 164 -6.54 -10.25 -7.59
N SER A 165 -6.27 -10.75 -6.38
CA SER A 165 -6.72 -10.15 -5.13
C SER A 165 -5.51 -9.76 -4.28
N VAL A 166 -5.64 -8.67 -3.55
CA VAL A 166 -4.64 -8.18 -2.61
C VAL A 166 -5.03 -8.59 -1.20
N VAL A 167 -4.11 -9.17 -0.46
CA VAL A 167 -4.26 -9.51 0.95
C VAL A 167 -3.32 -8.61 1.74
N GLU A 168 -3.88 -7.69 2.51
CA GLU A 168 -3.09 -6.77 3.32
C GLU A 168 -2.78 -7.39 4.68
N LEU A 169 -1.50 -7.50 5.06
CA LEU A 169 -1.02 -8.21 6.25
C LEU A 169 -0.05 -7.31 7.04
N LEU A 170 -0.59 -6.29 7.70
CA LEU A 170 0.22 -5.33 8.46
C LEU A 170 0.51 -5.85 9.88
N SER A 171 1.77 -5.72 10.30
CA SER A 171 2.13 -5.91 11.71
C SER A 171 2.04 -4.60 12.47
N ASN A 172 1.86 -4.69 13.79
CA ASN A 172 1.93 -3.53 14.69
C ASN A 172 3.26 -2.76 14.52
N VAL A 173 4.37 -3.46 14.32
CA VAL A 173 5.69 -2.82 14.09
C VAL A 173 5.68 -1.96 12.83
N VAL A 174 5.06 -2.42 11.75
CA VAL A 174 4.94 -1.65 10.49
C VAL A 174 3.98 -0.47 10.65
N GLN A 175 2.92 -0.61 11.45
CA GLN A 175 1.90 0.42 11.67
C GLN A 175 2.35 1.51 12.66
N GLU A 176 2.98 1.12 13.77
CA GLU A 176 3.26 1.98 14.92
C GLU A 176 4.75 2.38 15.02
N GLY A 177 5.63 1.72 14.27
CA GLY A 177 7.08 1.85 14.40
C GLY A 177 7.65 0.98 15.53
N TYR A 178 8.97 1.05 15.71
CA TYR A 178 9.68 0.27 16.72
C TYR A 178 10.73 1.13 17.41
N THR A 179 10.66 1.20 18.74
CA THR A 179 11.71 1.80 19.57
C THR A 179 12.40 0.69 20.37
N PRO A 180 13.72 0.47 20.22
CA PRO A 180 14.43 -0.55 20.96
C PRO A 180 14.57 -0.18 22.44
N GLU A 181 14.68 -1.20 23.29
CA GLU A 181 15.02 -1.04 24.70
C GLU A 181 16.44 -0.49 24.86
N LEU A 182 16.69 0.25 25.94
CA LEU A 182 18.00 0.82 26.24
C LEU A 182 19.07 -0.29 26.32
N GLY A 183 20.19 -0.09 25.63
CA GLY A 183 21.30 -1.05 25.61
C GLY A 183 21.08 -2.27 24.72
N LYS A 184 19.98 -2.32 23.95
CA LYS A 184 19.73 -3.41 22.99
C LYS A 184 20.82 -3.41 21.92
N ARG A 185 21.30 -4.61 21.57
CA ARG A 185 22.34 -4.83 20.56
C ARG A 185 21.81 -5.59 19.36
N ASP A 186 22.37 -5.31 18.19
CA ASP A 186 22.15 -6.09 16.98
C ASP A 186 22.95 -7.42 17.02
N GLU A 187 22.82 -8.21 15.95
CA GLU A 187 23.50 -9.51 15.82
C GLU A 187 25.03 -9.41 15.71
N GLU A 188 25.53 -8.22 15.36
CA GLU A 188 26.94 -7.90 15.25
C GLU A 188 27.47 -7.33 16.58
N GLY A 189 26.63 -7.30 17.62
CA GLY A 189 26.95 -6.82 18.96
C GLY A 189 27.00 -5.30 19.06
N ARG A 190 26.55 -4.55 18.05
CA ARG A 190 26.50 -3.08 18.06
C ARG A 190 25.26 -2.61 18.79
N GLU A 191 25.40 -1.57 19.59
CA GLU A 191 24.27 -0.97 20.29
C GLU A 191 23.35 -0.25 19.30
N ILE A 192 22.05 -0.52 19.40
CA ILE A 192 21.03 0.08 18.54
C ILE A 192 20.62 1.41 19.19
N PRO A 193 20.64 2.54 18.45
CA PRO A 193 20.18 3.82 18.97
C PRO A 193 18.76 3.74 19.54
N GLN A 194 18.52 4.41 20.66
CA GLN A 194 17.20 4.49 21.30
C GLN A 194 16.31 5.53 20.60
N GLU A 195 16.11 5.35 19.30
CA GLU A 195 15.23 6.15 18.45
C GLU A 195 14.07 5.31 17.91
N THR A 196 13.01 5.96 17.46
CA THR A 196 11.87 5.27 16.85
C THR A 196 12.16 5.01 15.38
N PHE A 197 12.34 3.74 15.03
CA PHE A 197 12.46 3.27 13.66
C PHE A 197 11.07 3.11 13.05
N THR A 198 10.93 3.50 11.79
CA THR A 198 9.68 3.45 11.05
C THR A 198 9.81 2.53 9.83
N SER A 199 8.72 2.36 9.07
CA SER A 199 8.69 1.48 7.89
C SER A 199 9.87 1.64 6.90
N PRO A 200 10.36 2.85 6.59
CA PRO A 200 11.56 3.06 5.76
C PRO A 200 12.87 2.52 6.35
N ASP A 201 12.96 2.34 7.66
CA ASP A 201 14.16 1.87 8.36
C ASP A 201 14.23 0.35 8.43
N PHE A 202 13.07 -0.31 8.39
CA PHE A 202 12.99 -1.77 8.53
C PHE A 202 13.59 -2.49 7.32
N ASN A 203 14.35 -3.55 7.62
CA ASN A 203 15.07 -4.37 6.65
C ASN A 203 16.12 -3.61 5.83
N ARG A 204 16.55 -2.43 6.31
CA ARG A 204 17.60 -1.61 5.71
C ARG A 204 18.56 -1.06 6.75
N THR A 205 18.03 -0.30 7.70
CA THR A 205 18.77 0.23 8.85
C THR A 205 18.75 -0.78 9.99
N ILE A 206 17.58 -1.36 10.26
CA ILE A 206 17.38 -2.36 11.31
C ILE A 206 16.67 -3.60 10.77
N TYR A 207 17.21 -4.78 11.09
CA TYR A 207 16.62 -6.07 10.68
C TYR A 207 15.98 -6.73 11.89
N LEU A 208 14.65 -6.66 11.97
CA LEU A 208 13.89 -7.22 13.08
C LEU A 208 13.54 -8.69 12.78
N LYS A 209 14.32 -9.63 13.31
CA LYS A 209 14.04 -11.07 13.19
C LYS A 209 12.58 -11.47 13.48
N PRO A 210 11.91 -10.94 14.52
CA PRO A 210 10.50 -11.24 14.77
C PRO A 210 9.59 -10.82 13.60
N GLN A 211 9.84 -9.66 12.98
CA GLN A 211 9.09 -9.20 11.82
C GLN A 211 9.31 -10.10 10.61
N ILE A 212 10.55 -10.47 10.31
CA ILE A 212 10.88 -11.36 9.18
C ILE A 212 10.22 -12.73 9.38
N ARG A 213 10.23 -13.26 10.61
CA ARG A 213 9.54 -14.52 10.95
C ARG A 213 8.03 -14.41 10.85
N PHE A 214 7.44 -13.28 11.24
CA PHE A 214 6.02 -13.03 11.05
C PHE A 214 5.64 -13.12 9.56
N VAL A 215 6.36 -12.42 8.68
CA VAL A 215 6.13 -12.48 7.24
C VAL A 215 6.29 -13.91 6.71
N ALA A 216 7.38 -14.59 7.05
CA ALA A 216 7.63 -15.97 6.61
C ALA A 216 6.52 -16.94 7.04
N LYS A 217 6.04 -16.79 8.29
CA LYS A 217 4.95 -17.59 8.85
C LYS A 217 3.64 -17.34 8.13
N GLU A 218 3.25 -16.08 7.92
CA GLU A 218 2.00 -15.75 7.23
C GLU A 218 2.03 -16.19 5.75
N VAL A 219 3.17 -16.07 5.07
CA VAL A 219 3.34 -16.61 3.71
C VAL A 219 3.18 -18.14 3.70
N SER A 220 3.87 -18.85 4.60
CA SER A 220 3.74 -20.31 4.72
C SER A 220 2.30 -20.72 5.00
N LYS A 221 1.65 -20.05 5.96
CA LYS A 221 0.27 -20.27 6.35
C LYS A 221 -0.69 -20.06 5.19
N PHE A 222 -0.52 -18.97 4.43
CA PHE A 222 -1.33 -18.66 3.26
C PHE A 222 -1.23 -19.77 2.22
N LEU A 223 -0.02 -20.23 1.90
CA LEU A 223 0.18 -21.30 0.91
C LEU A 223 -0.44 -22.65 1.35
N HIS A 224 -0.28 -23.02 2.62
CA HIS A 224 -0.71 -24.32 3.13
C HIS A 224 -2.20 -24.38 3.49
N HIS A 225 -2.75 -23.33 4.10
CA HIS A 225 -4.08 -23.36 4.70
C HIS A 225 -5.11 -22.56 3.90
N THR A 226 -4.75 -21.37 3.43
CA THR A 226 -5.67 -20.51 2.67
C THR A 226 -5.78 -20.97 1.22
N LEU A 227 -4.64 -21.04 0.52
CA LEU A 227 -4.58 -21.47 -0.88
C LEU A 227 -4.64 -22.99 -1.02
N LYS A 228 -4.25 -23.73 0.03
CA LYS A 228 -4.15 -25.21 0.04
C LYS A 228 -3.30 -25.74 -1.11
N ASN A 229 -2.29 -24.97 -1.50
CA ASN A 229 -1.34 -25.31 -2.55
C ASN A 229 0.08 -24.85 -2.12
N PRO A 230 0.81 -25.70 -1.38
CA PRO A 230 2.17 -25.38 -0.96
C PRO A 230 3.15 -25.29 -2.14
N TYR A 231 2.78 -25.72 -3.35
CA TYR A 231 3.64 -25.66 -4.54
C TYR A 231 3.29 -24.49 -5.47
N ALA A 232 2.43 -23.56 -5.04
CA ALA A 232 2.14 -22.34 -5.78
C ALA A 232 3.42 -21.48 -5.88
N LYS A 233 3.90 -21.24 -7.11
CA LYS A 233 5.14 -20.46 -7.30
C LYS A 233 4.94 -19.06 -6.75
N THR A 234 5.87 -18.67 -5.88
CA THR A 234 5.80 -17.46 -5.06
C THR A 234 7.06 -16.63 -5.24
N ILE A 235 6.91 -15.32 -5.45
CA ILE A 235 8.03 -14.37 -5.41
C ILE A 235 7.85 -13.49 -4.17
N ILE A 236 8.92 -13.35 -3.38
CA ILE A 236 8.97 -12.46 -2.23
C ILE A 236 9.97 -11.35 -2.52
N PHE A 237 9.47 -10.13 -2.62
CA PHE A 237 10.27 -8.95 -2.85
C PHE A 237 10.70 -8.34 -1.53
N CYS A 238 12.00 -8.45 -1.25
CA CYS A 238 12.67 -7.98 -0.06
C CYS A 238 13.39 -6.63 -0.33
N GLU A 239 13.54 -5.83 0.71
CA GLU A 239 14.29 -4.56 0.67
C GLU A 239 15.67 -4.68 -0.01
N ASP A 240 16.53 -5.58 0.47
CA ASP A 240 17.88 -5.82 -0.05
C ASP A 240 18.31 -7.30 -0.03
N GLN A 241 19.56 -7.57 -0.40
CA GLN A 241 20.12 -8.93 -0.49
C GLN A 241 20.25 -9.62 0.88
N ARG A 242 20.51 -8.85 1.95
CA ARG A 242 20.61 -9.35 3.33
C ARG A 242 19.22 -9.75 3.81
N HIS A 243 18.22 -8.91 3.59
CA HIS A 243 16.83 -9.22 3.89
C HIS A 243 16.36 -10.46 3.12
N ALA A 244 16.67 -10.58 1.82
CA ALA A 244 16.30 -11.75 1.04
C ALA A 244 16.90 -13.07 1.58
N LEU A 245 18.10 -13.01 2.17
CA LEU A 245 18.72 -14.16 2.84
C LEU A 245 18.02 -14.49 4.16
N LEU A 246 17.81 -13.49 5.03
CA LEU A 246 17.12 -13.69 6.31
C LEU A 246 15.69 -14.22 6.12
N MET A 247 14.98 -13.72 5.11
CA MET A 247 13.65 -14.18 4.73
C MET A 247 13.68 -15.63 4.26
N LYS A 248 14.67 -16.00 3.43
CA LYS A 248 14.86 -17.39 2.98
C LYS A 248 15.04 -18.32 4.18
N ASP A 249 15.90 -17.95 5.11
CA ASP A 249 16.19 -18.77 6.30
C ASP A 249 14.95 -18.92 7.19
N ALA A 250 14.20 -17.83 7.42
CA ALA A 250 12.94 -17.87 8.17
C ALA A 250 11.89 -18.76 7.48
N LEU A 251 11.77 -18.71 6.15
CA LEU A 251 10.86 -19.58 5.41
C LEU A 251 11.27 -21.05 5.49
N GLN A 252 12.56 -21.36 5.48
CA GLN A 252 13.02 -22.75 5.64
C GLN A 252 12.59 -23.33 6.99
N ASP A 253 12.60 -22.52 8.04
CA ASP A 253 12.11 -22.93 9.37
C ASP A 253 10.61 -23.22 9.37
N GLU A 254 9.81 -22.45 8.64
CA GLU A 254 8.34 -22.59 8.54
C GLU A 254 7.89 -23.67 7.53
N ASN A 255 8.79 -24.18 6.67
CA ASN A 255 8.48 -25.11 5.57
C ASN A 255 9.36 -26.38 5.61
N LYS A 256 9.69 -26.87 6.81
CA LYS A 256 10.65 -27.99 6.98
C LYS A 256 10.25 -29.25 6.21
N GLN A 257 8.95 -29.58 6.14
CA GLN A 257 8.48 -30.76 5.44
C GLN A 257 8.79 -30.68 3.93
N GLU A 258 8.53 -29.54 3.30
CA GLU A 258 8.76 -29.29 1.88
C GLU A 258 10.26 -29.26 1.59
N MET A 259 11.05 -28.65 2.47
CA MET A 259 12.51 -28.61 2.38
C MET A 259 13.15 -30.01 2.45
N THR A 260 12.55 -30.97 3.16
CA THR A 260 13.04 -32.38 3.14
C THR A 260 12.76 -33.09 1.82
N LYS A 261 11.76 -32.64 1.04
CA LYS A 261 11.42 -33.22 -0.26
C LYS A 261 12.36 -32.70 -1.37
N ASP A 262 12.71 -31.42 -1.33
CA ASP A 262 13.72 -30.82 -2.21
C ASP A 262 14.35 -29.59 -1.52
N SER A 263 15.67 -29.58 -1.42
CA SER A 263 16.42 -28.50 -0.78
C SER A 263 16.32 -27.16 -1.54
N ASN A 264 15.85 -27.17 -2.79
CA ASN A 264 15.61 -25.98 -3.59
C ASN A 264 14.17 -25.48 -3.52
N TYR A 265 13.31 -26.04 -2.66
CA TYR A 265 11.93 -25.58 -2.48
C TYR A 265 11.85 -24.06 -2.25
N ILE A 266 12.72 -23.54 -1.38
CA ILE A 266 12.96 -22.10 -1.20
C ILE A 266 14.37 -21.74 -1.68
N THR A 267 14.47 -20.75 -2.55
CA THR A 267 15.74 -20.28 -3.13
C THR A 267 15.83 -18.76 -3.06
N ARG A 268 17.01 -18.22 -2.71
CA ARG A 268 17.30 -16.79 -2.87
C ARG A 268 17.79 -16.56 -4.29
N ILE A 269 17.21 -15.61 -5.01
CA ILE A 269 17.57 -15.24 -6.37
C ILE A 269 17.96 -13.76 -6.39
N THR A 270 19.25 -13.51 -6.20
CA THR A 270 19.86 -12.17 -6.17
C THR A 270 21.13 -12.15 -7.03
N SER A 271 21.62 -10.95 -7.37
CA SER A 271 22.78 -10.77 -8.26
C SER A 271 24.08 -11.38 -7.69
N ASP A 272 24.19 -11.49 -6.37
CA ASP A 272 25.33 -12.05 -5.62
C ASP A 272 25.20 -13.56 -5.34
N ASP A 273 24.11 -14.21 -5.78
CA ASP A 273 23.87 -15.63 -5.53
C ASP A 273 23.96 -16.47 -6.81
N ASP A 274 25.14 -17.01 -7.11
CA ASP A 274 25.36 -17.84 -8.30
C ASP A 274 24.51 -19.12 -8.33
N LYS A 275 24.27 -19.73 -7.15
CA LYS A 275 23.40 -20.90 -7.04
C LYS A 275 21.94 -20.52 -7.35
N GLY A 276 21.49 -19.41 -6.80
CA GLY A 276 20.17 -18.85 -7.07
C GLY A 276 19.95 -18.52 -8.55
N LYS A 277 20.91 -17.82 -9.16
CA LYS A 277 20.87 -17.47 -10.59
C LYS A 277 20.82 -18.72 -11.49
N ALA A 278 21.54 -19.78 -11.16
CA ALA A 278 21.49 -21.04 -11.91
C ALA A 278 20.10 -21.73 -11.87
N LEU A 279 19.27 -21.40 -10.87
CA LEU A 279 17.91 -21.95 -10.72
C LEU A 279 16.83 -21.04 -11.32
N LEU A 280 17.19 -19.87 -11.85
CA LEU A 280 16.24 -18.90 -12.42
C LEU A 280 15.42 -19.49 -13.56
N ASP A 281 16.07 -20.20 -14.51
CA ASP A 281 15.36 -20.83 -15.63
C ASP A 281 14.41 -21.94 -15.18
N ASN A 282 14.78 -22.68 -14.12
CA ASN A 282 13.89 -23.65 -13.50
C ASN A 282 12.70 -22.96 -12.83
N PHE A 283 12.92 -21.82 -12.17
CA PHE A 283 11.84 -21.05 -11.56
C PHE A 283 10.85 -20.53 -12.62
N LYS A 284 11.36 -20.01 -13.75
CA LYS A 284 10.56 -19.50 -14.88
C LYS A 284 9.77 -20.58 -15.61
N SER A 285 10.29 -21.81 -15.64
CA SER A 285 9.70 -22.90 -16.41
C SER A 285 8.29 -23.26 -15.91
N VAL A 286 7.38 -23.43 -16.87
CA VAL A 286 6.02 -23.92 -16.62
C VAL A 286 5.99 -25.38 -16.15
N SER A 287 7.04 -26.16 -16.45
CA SER A 287 7.10 -27.60 -16.21
C SER A 287 7.93 -28.01 -14.99
N LYS A 288 8.81 -27.13 -14.51
CA LYS A 288 9.65 -27.40 -13.35
C LYS A 288 8.94 -26.97 -12.08
N ARG A 289 8.79 -27.93 -11.15
CA ARG A 289 8.17 -27.69 -9.84
C ARG A 289 9.02 -26.76 -8.96
N TYR A 290 10.34 -26.98 -8.92
CA TYR A 290 11.26 -26.23 -8.06
C TYR A 290 12.13 -25.24 -8.85
N PRO A 291 12.53 -24.11 -8.25
CA PRO A 291 12.09 -23.60 -6.94
C PRO A 291 10.59 -23.25 -6.91
N VAL A 292 10.00 -23.26 -5.71
CA VAL A 292 8.61 -22.83 -5.46
C VAL A 292 8.59 -21.42 -4.93
N ILE A 293 9.39 -21.12 -3.90
CA ILE A 293 9.45 -19.79 -3.29
C ILE A 293 10.80 -19.15 -3.64
N ALA A 294 10.77 -17.99 -4.28
CA ALA A 294 11.95 -17.21 -4.61
C ALA A 294 11.98 -15.91 -3.79
N THR A 295 12.99 -15.74 -2.92
CA THR A 295 13.26 -14.45 -2.27
C THR A 295 14.21 -13.62 -3.13
N THR A 296 13.92 -12.35 -3.33
CA THR A 296 14.71 -11.47 -4.22
C THR A 296 14.69 -10.03 -3.74
N SER A 297 15.70 -9.24 -4.09
CA SER A 297 15.72 -7.80 -3.81
C SER A 297 15.29 -6.96 -5.01
N GLN A 298 15.89 -7.24 -6.17
CA GLN A 298 15.65 -6.51 -7.42
C GLN A 298 15.71 -7.39 -8.66
N LEU A 299 16.40 -8.53 -8.66
CA LEU A 299 16.67 -9.30 -9.88
C LEU A 299 15.38 -9.73 -10.58
N LEU A 300 14.36 -10.17 -9.83
CA LEU A 300 13.08 -10.59 -10.38
C LEU A 300 12.07 -9.44 -10.59
N SER A 301 12.42 -8.19 -10.26
CA SER A 301 11.48 -7.07 -10.38
C SER A 301 11.18 -6.72 -11.84
N THR A 302 12.15 -6.88 -12.73
CA THR A 302 12.08 -6.43 -14.13
C THR A 302 12.76 -7.41 -15.08
N GLY A 303 12.18 -7.65 -16.25
CA GLY A 303 12.84 -8.40 -17.33
C GLY A 303 12.79 -9.93 -17.22
N VAL A 304 12.18 -10.47 -16.16
CA VAL A 304 12.02 -11.91 -15.97
C VAL A 304 10.58 -12.35 -16.32
N ASP A 305 10.46 -13.30 -17.24
CA ASP A 305 9.18 -13.92 -17.62
C ASP A 305 8.86 -15.12 -16.71
N THR A 306 7.99 -14.91 -15.71
CA THR A 306 7.62 -15.92 -14.70
C THR A 306 6.16 -16.34 -14.85
N GLN A 307 5.90 -17.31 -15.73
CA GLN A 307 4.53 -17.60 -16.18
C GLN A 307 3.63 -18.26 -15.13
N MET A 308 4.18 -19.11 -14.26
CA MET A 308 3.43 -19.90 -13.28
C MET A 308 3.34 -19.26 -11.89
N VAL A 309 3.77 -18.00 -11.71
CA VAL A 309 3.65 -17.32 -10.40
C VAL A 309 2.19 -17.13 -10.05
N GLN A 310 1.81 -17.55 -8.85
CA GLN A 310 0.46 -17.50 -8.29
C GLN A 310 0.39 -16.65 -7.01
N VAL A 311 1.53 -16.35 -6.39
CA VAL A 311 1.59 -15.49 -5.21
C VAL A 311 2.77 -14.52 -5.34
N ILE A 312 2.51 -13.25 -5.09
CA ILE A 312 3.51 -12.20 -5.02
C ILE A 312 3.46 -11.63 -3.61
N VAL A 313 4.61 -11.50 -2.97
CA VAL A 313 4.72 -10.96 -1.61
C VAL A 313 5.54 -9.69 -1.65
N ILE A 314 4.97 -8.62 -1.11
CA ILE A 314 5.57 -7.30 -1.00
C ILE A 314 6.02 -7.09 0.44
N ASP A 315 7.31 -7.28 0.70
CA ASP A 315 7.96 -6.95 1.98
C ASP A 315 9.15 -5.99 1.74
N LYS A 316 8.87 -4.99 0.90
CA LYS A 316 9.81 -3.96 0.45
C LYS A 316 9.08 -2.64 0.36
N ILE A 317 9.74 -1.55 0.76
CA ILE A 317 9.23 -0.21 0.50
C ILE A 317 9.41 0.11 -0.97
N VAL A 318 8.31 0.23 -1.70
CA VAL A 318 8.31 0.63 -3.10
C VAL A 318 7.88 2.08 -3.18
N ARG A 319 8.73 2.94 -3.74
CA ARG A 319 8.47 4.38 -3.88
C ARG A 319 7.97 4.77 -5.26
N ASP A 320 8.08 3.86 -6.22
CA ASP A 320 7.77 4.10 -7.62
C ASP A 320 6.64 3.16 -8.05
N LYS A 321 5.52 3.75 -8.47
CA LYS A 321 4.33 3.03 -8.95
C LYS A 321 4.69 2.13 -10.15
N SER A 322 5.65 2.55 -10.98
CA SER A 322 6.10 1.75 -12.14
C SER A 322 6.74 0.43 -11.70
N LEU A 323 7.67 0.49 -10.74
CA LEU A 323 8.30 -0.68 -10.15
C LEU A 323 7.27 -1.60 -9.49
N PHE A 324 6.29 -1.04 -8.76
CA PHE A 324 5.21 -1.83 -8.17
C PHE A 324 4.39 -2.56 -9.23
N LYS A 325 3.95 -1.86 -10.28
CA LYS A 325 3.20 -2.46 -11.39
C LYS A 325 4.01 -3.54 -12.13
N GLN A 326 5.34 -3.39 -12.23
CA GLN A 326 6.20 -4.43 -12.77
C GLN A 326 6.34 -5.66 -11.87
N MET A 327 6.28 -5.47 -10.54
CA MET A 327 6.30 -6.57 -9.58
C MET A 327 5.01 -7.39 -9.68
N ILE A 328 3.83 -6.75 -9.59
CA ILE A 328 2.54 -7.44 -9.75
C ILE A 328 2.40 -8.07 -11.14
N GLY A 329 2.96 -7.43 -12.17
CA GLY A 329 2.99 -7.92 -13.54
C GLY A 329 3.58 -9.32 -13.68
N ARG A 330 4.44 -9.75 -12.75
CA ARG A 330 4.99 -11.13 -12.70
C ARG A 330 3.93 -12.20 -12.49
N GLY A 331 2.78 -11.85 -11.91
CA GLY A 331 1.66 -12.75 -11.66
C GLY A 331 0.62 -12.78 -12.78
N THR A 332 0.52 -11.71 -13.57
CA THR A 332 -0.58 -11.49 -14.54
C THR A 332 -0.60 -12.42 -15.74
N ARG A 333 0.45 -13.20 -16.02
CA ARG A 333 0.48 -14.07 -17.22
C ARG A 333 -0.63 -15.13 -17.19
N LEU A 334 -1.44 -15.19 -18.24
CA LEU A 334 -2.48 -16.20 -18.44
C LEU A 334 -2.49 -16.72 -19.89
N ASN A 335 -2.78 -18.01 -20.06
CA ASN A 335 -3.10 -18.66 -21.34
C ASN A 335 -3.61 -20.09 -21.06
N GLU A 336 -4.12 -20.76 -22.09
CA GLU A 336 -4.69 -22.10 -22.01
C GLU A 336 -3.75 -23.14 -21.33
N VAL A 337 -2.43 -23.05 -21.57
CA VAL A 337 -1.45 -23.96 -20.96
C VAL A 337 -1.32 -23.72 -19.46
N LEU A 338 -1.36 -22.46 -19.02
CA LEU A 338 -1.29 -22.11 -17.59
C LEU A 338 -2.59 -22.46 -16.87
N GLU A 339 -3.73 -22.21 -17.52
CA GLU A 339 -5.05 -22.54 -17.00
C GLU A 339 -5.23 -24.04 -16.83
N SER A 340 -4.83 -24.84 -17.84
CA SER A 340 -4.85 -26.31 -17.73
C SER A 340 -3.95 -26.86 -16.62
N ARG A 341 -3.02 -26.04 -16.10
CA ARG A 341 -2.13 -26.33 -14.97
C ARG A 341 -2.61 -25.72 -13.65
N GLY A 342 -3.82 -25.14 -13.62
CA GLY A 342 -4.45 -24.63 -12.41
C GLY A 342 -4.14 -23.17 -12.08
N LYS A 343 -3.52 -22.41 -13.00
CA LYS A 343 -3.36 -20.97 -12.83
C LYS A 343 -4.48 -20.23 -13.56
N THR A 344 -5.43 -19.70 -12.80
CA THR A 344 -6.54 -18.85 -13.30
C THR A 344 -6.57 -17.48 -12.62
N HIS A 345 -5.86 -17.34 -11.51
CA HIS A 345 -5.82 -16.17 -10.63
C HIS A 345 -4.49 -16.15 -9.87
N PHE A 346 -4.08 -14.99 -9.35
CA PHE A 346 -2.93 -14.89 -8.46
C PHE A 346 -3.20 -13.93 -7.28
N TYR A 347 -2.42 -14.05 -6.21
CA TYR A 347 -2.58 -13.21 -5.02
C TYR A 347 -1.38 -12.28 -4.82
N VAL A 348 -1.64 -11.10 -4.27
CA VAL A 348 -0.61 -10.17 -3.79
C VAL A 348 -0.72 -10.07 -2.28
N LEU A 349 0.27 -10.54 -1.54
CA LEU A 349 0.36 -10.38 -0.09
C LEU A 349 1.16 -9.11 0.21
N ASP A 350 0.51 -8.09 0.76
CA ASP A 350 1.11 -6.80 1.04
C ASP A 350 1.39 -6.63 2.53
N PHE A 351 2.67 -6.70 2.91
CA PHE A 351 3.14 -6.52 4.29
C PHE A 351 3.56 -5.07 4.60
N LYS A 352 3.44 -4.16 3.62
CA LYS A 352 3.82 -2.74 3.75
C LYS A 352 2.64 -1.79 3.58
N GLY A 353 1.50 -2.26 3.08
CA GLY A 353 0.27 -1.45 2.95
C GLY A 353 0.33 -0.45 1.81
N ILE A 354 1.14 -0.71 0.78
CA ILE A 354 1.37 0.20 -0.35
C ILE A 354 0.44 -0.10 -1.54
N ALA A 355 -0.17 -1.28 -1.59
CA ALA A 355 -0.96 -1.72 -2.73
C ALA A 355 -2.18 -0.83 -2.96
N ARG A 356 -2.84 -0.36 -1.90
CA ARG A 356 -3.98 0.57 -2.02
C ARG A 356 -3.60 1.89 -2.67
N GLU A 357 -2.44 2.43 -2.30
CA GLU A 357 -1.93 3.69 -2.87
C GLU A 357 -1.60 3.52 -4.36
N PHE A 358 -1.05 2.37 -4.75
CA PHE A 358 -0.55 2.15 -6.11
C PHE A 358 -1.54 1.49 -7.07
N LEU A 359 -2.66 0.94 -6.56
CA LEU A 359 -3.76 0.34 -7.33
C LEU A 359 -5.04 1.20 -7.22
N ASN A 360 -4.87 2.51 -7.32
CA ASN A 360 -5.95 3.49 -7.23
C ASN A 360 -6.41 4.04 -8.59
N ASP A 361 -5.89 3.52 -9.70
CA ASP A 361 -6.25 3.94 -11.05
C ASP A 361 -7.29 2.98 -11.63
N PHE A 362 -8.57 3.31 -11.49
CA PHE A 362 -9.66 2.42 -11.90
C PHE A 362 -9.67 2.16 -13.42
N ASP A 363 -9.31 3.14 -14.25
CA ASP A 363 -9.30 3.01 -15.71
C ASP A 363 -8.18 2.07 -16.17
N PHE A 364 -7.04 2.10 -15.49
CA PHE A 364 -5.92 1.23 -15.81
C PHE A 364 -5.99 -0.14 -15.11
N ASP A 365 -6.17 -0.15 -13.79
CA ASP A 365 -6.04 -1.33 -12.92
C ASP A 365 -7.35 -2.12 -12.82
N GLY A 366 -8.51 -1.45 -12.94
CA GLY A 366 -9.83 -2.02 -12.74
C GLY A 366 -10.22 -2.11 -11.26
N GLU A 367 -11.30 -2.84 -10.97
CA GLU A 367 -11.70 -3.13 -9.60
C GLU A 367 -10.78 -4.20 -9.00
N VAL A 368 -10.04 -3.83 -7.96
CA VAL A 368 -9.13 -4.74 -7.25
C VAL A 368 -9.78 -5.19 -5.95
N GLU A 369 -9.91 -6.50 -5.76
CA GLU A 369 -10.39 -7.08 -4.51
C GLU A 369 -9.30 -6.96 -3.43
N PHE A 370 -9.60 -6.26 -2.33
CA PHE A 370 -8.76 -6.22 -1.13
C PHE A 370 -9.37 -7.08 -0.04
N ILE A 371 -8.67 -8.15 0.33
CA ILE A 371 -9.04 -9.12 1.35
C ILE A 371 -8.41 -8.70 2.68
N GLY A 372 -9.23 -8.54 3.71
CA GLY A 372 -8.77 -8.19 5.05
C GLY A 372 -8.02 -9.35 5.74
N THR A 373 -7.15 -9.05 6.70
CA THR A 373 -6.41 -10.05 7.50
C THR A 373 -7.30 -11.10 8.16
N ASP A 374 -8.52 -10.72 8.54
CA ASP A 374 -9.45 -11.60 9.24
C ASP A 374 -10.28 -12.48 8.30
N GLU A 375 -10.50 -12.04 7.05
CA GLU A 375 -11.12 -12.87 6.00
C GLU A 375 -10.23 -14.06 5.60
N VAL A 376 -8.90 -13.88 5.62
CA VAL A 376 -7.93 -14.97 5.42
C VAL A 376 -8.03 -16.01 6.53
N ARG A 377 -8.21 -15.56 7.78
CA ARG A 377 -8.39 -16.41 8.97
C ARG A 377 -9.74 -17.12 8.99
N GLU A 378 -10.78 -16.55 8.40
CA GLU A 378 -12.06 -17.23 8.21
C GLU A 378 -12.02 -18.29 7.10
N ARG A 379 -11.28 -18.04 6.01
CA ARG A 379 -11.02 -19.05 4.95
C ARG A 379 -10.25 -20.27 5.49
N GLU A 380 -9.53 -20.13 6.60
CA GLU A 380 -8.86 -21.24 7.32
C GLU A 380 -9.84 -22.16 8.07
N LYS A 381 -11.02 -21.66 8.48
CA LYS A 381 -11.98 -22.40 9.33
C LYS A 381 -13.01 -23.25 8.56
N LYS A 382 -13.05 -23.21 7.22
CA LYS A 382 -13.97 -24.04 6.42
C LYS A 382 -13.29 -25.32 5.88
N PRO A 383 -13.50 -26.49 6.51
CA PRO A 383 -13.39 -27.75 5.79
C PRO A 383 -14.65 -27.92 4.90
N LYS A 384 -14.44 -28.14 3.60
CA LYS A 384 -15.49 -28.73 2.74
C LYS A 384 -15.61 -30.20 3.17
N ASN A 385 -16.72 -30.58 3.79
CA ASN A 385 -17.14 -31.97 3.84
C ASN A 385 -18.53 -32.08 3.22
N THR A 386 -18.58 -32.73 2.06
CA THR A 386 -19.78 -33.28 1.44
C THR A 386 -20.26 -34.49 2.26
N ASP A 387 -21.57 -34.51 2.48
CA ASP A 387 -22.43 -35.65 2.82
C ASP A 387 -22.15 -36.47 4.10
N LYS A 388 -22.99 -36.26 5.13
CA LYS A 388 -24.03 -37.23 5.56
C LYS A 388 -24.83 -36.72 6.77
N GLU A 389 -26.14 -36.94 6.70
CA GLU A 389 -27.16 -36.73 7.73
C GLU A 389 -26.94 -37.61 8.97
N ASN A 390 -27.02 -37.02 10.18
CA ASN A 390 -28.06 -37.27 11.20
C ASN A 390 -27.62 -36.82 12.61
N GLU A 391 -28.58 -36.16 13.26
CA GLU A 391 -28.78 -35.76 14.67
C GLU A 391 -27.81 -36.29 15.75
N THR A 392 -27.26 -35.39 16.57
CA THR A 392 -27.62 -35.26 18.00
C THR A 392 -27.00 -33.99 18.61
N GLU A 393 -27.75 -33.32 19.48
CA GLU A 393 -27.29 -32.21 20.31
C GLU A 393 -26.08 -32.63 21.17
N SER A 394 -25.00 -31.86 21.08
CA SER A 394 -24.03 -31.76 22.17
C SER A 394 -23.36 -30.38 22.12
N ASN A 395 -23.66 -29.58 23.14
CA ASN A 395 -22.91 -28.39 23.52
C ASN A 395 -21.42 -28.73 23.62
N ASP A 396 -20.60 -28.18 22.73
CA ASP A 396 -19.18 -27.94 22.98
C ASP A 396 -18.72 -26.77 22.11
N LEU A 397 -18.88 -25.56 22.67
CA LEU A 397 -18.25 -24.33 22.18
C LEU A 397 -16.72 -24.45 22.37
N PRO A 398 -15.90 -23.98 21.41
CA PRO A 398 -14.46 -23.82 21.60
C PRO A 398 -14.17 -22.87 22.79
N PRO A 399 -13.15 -23.14 23.61
CA PRO A 399 -12.84 -22.30 24.76
C PRO A 399 -12.22 -20.96 24.34
N ASP A 400 -12.67 -19.91 25.04
CA ASP A 400 -12.28 -18.48 24.98
C ASP A 400 -12.81 -17.64 23.80
N ILE A 401 -14.11 -17.35 23.82
CA ILE A 401 -14.67 -16.05 23.41
C ILE A 401 -15.31 -15.46 24.67
N LYS A 402 -14.73 -14.40 25.24
CA LYS A 402 -15.15 -13.93 26.56
C LYS A 402 -16.41 -13.06 26.56
N ASP A 403 -16.89 -12.57 25.41
CA ASP A 403 -18.12 -11.78 25.35
C ASP A 403 -18.96 -12.09 24.09
N PRO A 404 -20.30 -12.18 24.19
CA PRO A 404 -21.18 -12.32 23.03
C PRO A 404 -21.20 -11.03 22.18
N PRO A 405 -21.38 -11.12 20.84
CA PRO A 405 -21.46 -9.94 19.98
C PRO A 405 -22.72 -9.12 20.25
N ILE A 406 -22.62 -7.81 20.09
CA ILE A 406 -23.77 -6.90 20.12
C ILE A 406 -24.47 -6.97 18.76
N LYS A 407 -25.77 -7.24 18.75
CA LYS A 407 -26.54 -7.40 17.52
C LYS A 407 -27.37 -6.16 17.22
N HIS A 408 -27.26 -5.67 15.99
CA HIS A 408 -28.02 -4.56 15.45
C HIS A 408 -28.76 -5.00 14.18
N THR A 409 -29.81 -4.28 13.81
CA THR A 409 -30.45 -4.42 12.49
C THR A 409 -30.41 -3.07 11.81
N ILE A 410 -29.64 -2.94 10.74
CA ILE A 410 -29.36 -1.67 10.08
C ILE A 410 -29.64 -1.85 8.60
N ASP A 411 -30.49 -1.00 8.03
CA ASP A 411 -30.92 -1.08 6.62
C ASP A 411 -31.49 -2.45 6.21
N GLY A 412 -32.07 -3.21 7.16
CA GLY A 412 -32.60 -4.56 6.93
C GLY A 412 -31.55 -5.69 6.96
N GLU A 413 -30.29 -5.37 7.28
CA GLU A 413 -29.20 -6.33 7.46
C GLU A 413 -28.96 -6.59 8.96
N GLU A 414 -28.72 -7.85 9.35
CA GLU A 414 -28.30 -8.17 10.72
C GLU A 414 -26.79 -7.89 10.85
N ILE A 415 -26.45 -7.03 11.80
CA ILE A 415 -25.09 -6.56 12.04
C ILE A 415 -24.65 -7.02 13.42
N GLN A 416 -23.47 -7.62 13.51
CA GLN A 416 -22.90 -8.14 14.75
C GLN A 416 -21.58 -7.42 15.02
N VAL A 417 -21.54 -6.63 16.11
CA VAL A 417 -20.37 -5.87 16.53
C VAL A 417 -19.57 -6.69 17.55
N TYR A 418 -18.30 -6.91 17.26
CA TYR A 418 -17.36 -7.65 18.10
C TYR A 418 -16.34 -6.68 18.70
N MET A 419 -16.52 -6.35 19.99
CA MET A 419 -15.69 -5.35 20.67
C MET A 419 -14.23 -5.79 20.86
N GLN A 420 -13.97 -7.09 21.07
CA GLN A 420 -12.61 -7.61 21.24
C GLN A 420 -11.83 -7.59 19.93
N ASP A 421 -12.50 -7.94 18.83
CA ASP A 421 -11.91 -8.02 17.49
C ASP A 421 -12.01 -6.69 16.71
N LYS A 422 -12.66 -5.68 17.30
CA LYS A 422 -12.89 -4.35 16.72
C LYS A 422 -13.49 -4.44 15.31
N SER A 423 -14.40 -5.39 15.12
CA SER A 423 -14.96 -5.78 13.82
C SER A 423 -16.49 -5.82 13.82
N VAL A 424 -17.04 -5.77 12.61
CA VAL A 424 -18.47 -5.80 12.33
C VAL A 424 -18.73 -6.91 11.32
N ILE A 425 -19.64 -7.82 11.64
CA ILE A 425 -20.14 -8.85 10.70
C ILE A 425 -21.52 -8.43 10.21
N ILE A 426 -21.67 -8.28 8.90
CA ILE A 426 -22.92 -7.96 8.23
C ILE A 426 -23.45 -9.24 7.59
N LEU A 427 -24.64 -9.69 7.96
CA LEU A 427 -25.28 -10.85 7.36
C LEU A 427 -26.14 -10.40 6.18
N ARG A 428 -25.61 -10.51 4.96
CA ARG A 428 -26.35 -10.18 3.73
C ARG A 428 -27.07 -11.37 3.15
N ASN A 429 -28.33 -11.20 2.79
CA ASN A 429 -29.06 -12.23 2.05
C ASN A 429 -28.66 -12.20 0.57
N VAL A 430 -27.89 -13.19 0.13
CA VAL A 430 -27.52 -13.39 -1.27
C VAL A 430 -28.21 -14.68 -1.75
N ASN A 431 -29.20 -14.56 -2.63
CA ASN A 431 -29.95 -15.69 -3.20
C ASN A 431 -30.60 -16.64 -2.17
N GLY A 432 -31.10 -16.11 -1.05
CA GLY A 432 -31.74 -16.90 0.01
C GLY A 432 -30.76 -17.46 1.04
N VAL A 433 -29.46 -17.15 0.92
CA VAL A 433 -28.41 -17.57 1.85
C VAL A 433 -27.85 -16.33 2.55
N LEU A 434 -27.91 -16.31 3.88
CA LEU A 434 -27.24 -15.29 4.70
C LEU A 434 -25.73 -15.49 4.62
N THR A 435 -25.03 -14.54 4.01
CA THR A 435 -23.58 -14.53 3.82
C THR A 435 -22.99 -13.46 4.74
N PRO A 436 -22.09 -13.84 5.68
CA PRO A 436 -21.39 -12.87 6.53
C PRO A 436 -20.33 -12.11 5.72
N ILE A 437 -20.30 -10.78 5.92
CA ILE A 437 -19.27 -9.87 5.42
C ILE A 437 -18.64 -9.22 6.65
N THR A 438 -17.33 -9.42 6.84
CA THR A 438 -16.61 -8.89 8.01
C THR A 438 -15.83 -7.64 7.62
N GLN A 439 -16.07 -6.54 8.32
CA GLN A 439 -15.34 -5.27 8.16
C GLN A 439 -14.77 -4.81 9.50
N SER A 440 -13.79 -3.89 9.49
CA SER A 440 -13.42 -3.21 10.74
C SER A 440 -14.53 -2.27 11.20
N LEU A 441 -14.70 -2.10 12.51
CA LEU A 441 -15.70 -1.19 13.07
C LEU A 441 -15.55 0.24 12.58
N GLU A 442 -14.30 0.68 12.39
CA GLU A 442 -13.96 2.01 11.88
C GLU A 442 -14.29 2.14 10.40
N SER A 443 -13.93 1.17 9.57
CA SER A 443 -14.23 1.19 8.13
C SER A 443 -15.72 1.18 7.89
N PHE A 444 -16.47 0.32 8.61
CA PHE A 444 -17.91 0.25 8.52
C PHE A 444 -18.58 1.57 8.93
N SER A 445 -18.20 2.12 10.09
CA SER A 445 -18.74 3.40 10.57
C SER A 445 -18.36 4.57 9.67
N GLY A 446 -17.14 4.57 9.11
CA GLY A 446 -16.67 5.57 8.15
C GLY A 446 -17.43 5.53 6.82
N GLU A 447 -17.70 4.35 6.27
CA GLU A 447 -18.50 4.18 5.05
C GLU A 447 -19.94 4.68 5.26
N LYS A 448 -20.58 4.32 6.39
CA LYS A 448 -21.92 4.83 6.73
C LYS A 448 -21.94 6.35 6.92
N LEU A 449 -20.87 6.91 7.47
CA LEU A 449 -20.72 8.35 7.65
C LEU A 449 -20.54 9.11 6.32
N GLN A 450 -19.69 8.60 5.41
CA GLN A 450 -19.45 9.21 4.09
C GLN A 450 -20.72 9.26 3.23
N ASN A 451 -21.62 8.29 3.42
CA ASN A 451 -22.91 8.23 2.73
C ASN A 451 -23.97 9.19 3.33
N THR A 452 -23.63 9.96 4.37
CA THR A 452 -24.55 10.87 5.05
C THR A 452 -24.29 12.34 4.71
N LYS A 453 -25.33 13.06 4.26
CA LYS A 453 -25.27 14.51 3.98
C LYS A 453 -25.34 15.41 5.23
N ALA A 454 -25.50 14.84 6.42
CA ALA A 454 -25.72 15.56 7.68
C ALA A 454 -24.46 15.72 8.56
N PHE A 455 -23.28 15.42 8.02
CA PHE A 455 -22.01 15.43 8.76
C PHE A 455 -21.76 16.73 9.55
N GLU A 456 -21.91 17.89 8.90
CA GLU A 456 -21.74 19.20 9.56
C GLU A 456 -22.73 19.43 10.71
N SER A 457 -23.98 18.99 10.54
CA SER A 457 -24.99 19.09 11.60
C SER A 457 -24.66 18.19 12.80
N TYR A 458 -24.01 17.05 12.57
CA TYR A 458 -23.57 16.17 13.66
C TYR A 458 -22.41 16.78 14.43
N LEU A 459 -21.41 17.35 13.73
CA LEU A 459 -20.32 18.08 14.37
C LEU A 459 -20.83 19.26 15.19
N ASP A 460 -21.77 20.05 14.66
CA ASP A 460 -22.35 21.19 15.38
C ASP A 460 -23.11 20.75 16.64
N THR A 461 -23.85 19.65 16.55
CA THR A 461 -24.57 19.08 17.69
C THR A 461 -23.60 18.54 18.75
N LEU A 462 -22.53 17.86 18.35
CA LEU A 462 -21.49 17.43 19.30
C LEU A 462 -20.82 18.66 19.93
N ARG A 463 -20.50 19.68 19.14
CA ARG A 463 -19.86 20.91 19.64
C ARG A 463 -20.70 21.68 20.66
N THR A 464 -21.99 21.83 20.40
CA THR A 464 -22.85 22.80 21.13
C THR A 464 -23.87 22.14 22.06
N GLY A 465 -24.19 20.86 21.82
CA GLY A 465 -25.18 20.11 22.58
C GLY A 465 -24.77 19.89 24.03
N ASP A 466 -25.76 19.85 24.92
CA ASP A 466 -25.58 19.34 26.27
C ASP A 466 -25.43 17.81 26.26
N LYS A 467 -25.15 17.23 27.44
CA LYS A 467 -24.95 15.79 27.61
C LYS A 467 -26.10 14.97 27.02
N ALA A 468 -27.34 15.36 27.30
CA ALA A 468 -28.53 14.65 26.84
C ALA A 468 -28.66 14.72 25.31
N THR A 469 -28.42 15.89 24.71
CA THR A 469 -28.47 16.08 23.25
C THR A 469 -27.37 15.29 22.54
N ARG A 470 -26.16 15.26 23.11
CA ARG A 470 -25.05 14.46 22.59
C ARG A 470 -25.35 12.97 22.65
N GLU A 471 -25.85 12.48 23.78
CA GLU A 471 -26.25 11.08 23.96
C GLU A 471 -27.36 10.68 22.96
N GLU A 472 -28.37 11.53 22.77
CA GLU A 472 -29.42 11.31 21.77
C GLU A 472 -28.85 11.23 20.34
N LEU A 473 -27.88 12.08 19.99
CA LEU A 473 -27.23 12.00 18.69
C LEU A 473 -26.41 10.71 18.54
N LEU A 474 -25.62 10.32 19.53
CA LEU A 474 -24.80 9.12 19.46
C LEU A 474 -25.65 7.87 19.26
N ASN A 475 -26.78 7.76 19.96
CA ASN A 475 -27.73 6.67 19.77
C ASN A 475 -28.33 6.67 18.35
N LYS A 476 -28.67 7.85 17.80
CA LYS A 476 -29.14 7.97 16.40
C LYS A 476 -28.07 7.61 15.37
N LEU A 477 -26.79 7.86 15.67
CA LEU A 477 -25.66 7.48 14.82
C LEU A 477 -25.45 5.96 14.86
N GLU A 478 -25.56 5.35 16.04
CA GLU A 478 -25.49 3.91 16.24
C GLU A 478 -26.58 3.16 15.46
N GLU A 479 -27.83 3.65 15.50
CA GLU A 479 -28.95 3.12 14.70
C GLU A 479 -28.67 3.16 13.18
N LYS A 480 -27.83 4.09 12.73
CA LYS A 480 -27.39 4.21 11.32
C LYS A 480 -26.11 3.45 11.01
N GLY A 481 -25.55 2.74 11.98
CA GLY A 481 -24.32 1.96 11.83
C GLY A 481 -23.04 2.78 11.98
N ILE A 482 -23.10 3.91 12.68
CA ILE A 482 -21.94 4.76 12.98
C ILE A 482 -21.66 4.62 14.48
N PHE A 483 -20.79 3.68 14.83
CA PHE A 483 -20.59 3.17 16.19
C PHE A 483 -19.56 3.98 16.99
N ILE A 484 -19.82 5.27 17.22
CA ILE A 484 -18.86 6.19 17.86
C ILE A 484 -18.51 5.78 19.30
N GLN A 485 -19.48 5.29 20.06
CA GLN A 485 -19.27 4.91 21.46
C GLN A 485 -18.36 3.68 21.57
N GLU A 486 -18.56 2.69 20.70
CA GLU A 486 -17.74 1.48 20.60
C GLU A 486 -16.34 1.81 20.11
N LEU A 487 -16.22 2.68 19.09
CA LEU A 487 -14.94 3.18 18.61
C LEU A 487 -14.17 3.90 19.73
N GLY A 488 -14.84 4.67 20.59
CA GLY A 488 -14.24 5.36 21.74
C GLY A 488 -13.54 4.43 22.75
N GLN A 489 -13.86 3.13 22.74
CA GLN A 489 -13.21 2.13 23.60
C GLN A 489 -11.90 1.59 23.01
N MET A 490 -11.61 1.86 21.73
CA MET A 490 -10.36 1.44 21.10
C MET A 490 -9.17 2.25 21.63
N ASP A 491 -8.01 1.61 21.79
CA ASP A 491 -6.80 2.25 22.34
C ASP A 491 -6.39 3.55 21.62
N LYS A 492 -6.59 3.62 20.31
CA LYS A 492 -6.27 4.82 19.50
C LYS A 492 -7.24 5.99 19.70
N PHE A 493 -8.48 5.71 20.09
CA PHE A 493 -9.51 6.72 20.37
C PHE A 493 -9.67 6.95 21.87
N LYS A 494 -8.93 6.19 22.69
CA LYS A 494 -8.86 6.34 24.12
C LYS A 494 -8.43 7.77 24.47
N ASN A 495 -9.27 8.47 25.22
CA ASN A 495 -9.12 9.89 25.57
C ASN A 495 -9.36 10.88 24.42
N CYS A 496 -9.95 10.46 23.30
CA CYS A 496 -10.51 11.37 22.29
C CYS A 496 -11.91 11.83 22.71
N ASP A 497 -12.36 12.95 22.16
CA ASP A 497 -13.77 13.35 22.21
C ASP A 497 -14.54 12.66 21.08
N GLU A 498 -15.83 12.40 21.26
CA GLU A 498 -16.68 11.83 20.21
C GLU A 498 -16.67 12.70 18.93
N PHE A 499 -16.52 14.03 19.09
CA PHE A 499 -16.31 14.95 17.98
C PHE A 499 -15.07 14.58 17.14
N ASP A 500 -13.95 14.27 17.79
CA ASP A 500 -12.68 13.97 17.13
C ASP A 500 -12.69 12.59 16.46
N ILE A 501 -13.41 11.63 17.05
CA ILE A 501 -13.63 10.32 16.46
C ILE A 501 -14.45 10.48 15.17
N LEU A 502 -15.57 11.22 15.24
CA LEU A 502 -16.43 11.48 14.08
C LEU A 502 -15.66 12.22 12.96
N LEU A 503 -14.85 13.21 13.33
CA LEU A 503 -14.03 13.96 12.39
C LEU A 503 -12.95 13.08 11.73
N SER A 504 -12.30 12.23 12.52
CA SER A 504 -11.28 11.28 12.06
C SER A 504 -11.86 10.30 11.04
N LEU A 505 -13.04 9.75 11.30
CA LEU A 505 -13.75 8.86 10.37
C LEU A 505 -14.07 9.52 9.03
N ALA A 506 -14.48 10.79 9.05
CA ALA A 506 -14.85 11.50 7.83
C ALA A 506 -13.65 11.96 7.00
N LYS A 507 -12.59 12.46 7.65
CA LYS A 507 -11.42 13.05 6.97
C LYS A 507 -10.27 12.06 6.75
N GLY A 508 -10.33 10.87 7.35
CA GLY A 508 -9.25 9.88 7.30
C GLY A 508 -7.98 10.33 8.03
N THR A 509 -8.08 11.32 8.91
CA THR A 509 -6.96 11.89 9.67
C THR A 509 -6.93 11.33 11.10
N GLN A 510 -5.78 11.42 11.78
CA GLN A 510 -5.68 11.02 13.19
C GLN A 510 -6.61 11.86 14.09
N ALA A 511 -7.41 11.20 14.94
CA ALA A 511 -8.23 11.86 15.95
C ALA A 511 -7.37 12.59 16.99
N LEU A 512 -7.79 13.79 17.40
CA LEU A 512 -7.12 14.53 18.46
C LEU A 512 -7.59 14.01 19.83
N SER A 513 -6.63 13.77 20.71
CA SER A 513 -6.91 13.56 22.14
C SER A 513 -7.43 14.85 22.78
N ARG A 514 -8.17 14.72 23.89
CA ARG A 514 -8.61 15.87 24.71
C ARG A 514 -7.45 16.75 25.16
N THR A 515 -6.27 16.18 25.40
CA THR A 515 -5.04 16.93 25.71
C THR A 515 -4.57 17.79 24.53
N GLN A 516 -4.62 17.24 23.31
CA GLN A 516 -4.28 18.01 22.10
C GLN A 516 -5.33 19.09 21.82
N ARG A 517 -6.62 18.81 22.05
CA ARG A 517 -7.71 19.81 22.02
C ARG A 517 -7.47 20.96 22.98
N ALA A 518 -7.20 20.65 24.25
CA ALA A 518 -6.89 21.66 25.27
C ALA A 518 -5.73 22.57 24.86
N LYS A 519 -4.68 22.01 24.22
CA LYS A 519 -3.56 22.81 23.69
C LYS A 519 -3.97 23.78 22.59
N LYS A 520 -4.97 23.47 21.76
CA LYS A 520 -5.47 24.38 20.72
C LYS A 520 -6.15 25.61 21.32
N ALA A 521 -6.84 25.44 22.45
CA ALA A 521 -7.47 26.55 23.18
C ALA A 521 -6.47 27.51 23.86
N ASN A 522 -5.16 27.19 23.89
CA ASN A 522 -4.13 28.06 24.48
C ASN A 522 -4.08 29.46 23.87
N ARG A 523 -4.44 29.61 22.58
CA ARG A 523 -4.51 30.92 21.93
C ARG A 523 -5.58 31.81 22.55
N PHE A 524 -6.76 31.26 22.80
CA PHE A 524 -7.84 31.94 23.50
C PHE A 524 -7.43 32.30 24.94
N LEU A 525 -6.74 31.40 25.64
CA LEU A 525 -6.23 31.67 26.99
C LEU A 525 -5.19 32.80 27.05
N ALA A 526 -4.44 33.04 25.98
CA ALA A 526 -3.41 34.07 25.93
C ALA A 526 -3.99 35.50 25.95
N GLU A 527 -5.26 35.66 25.58
CA GLU A 527 -5.95 36.95 25.54
C GLU A 527 -6.63 37.31 26.89
N LEU A 528 -6.56 36.42 27.88
CA LEU A 528 -7.22 36.57 29.17
C LEU A 528 -6.28 37.12 30.24
N GLU A 529 -6.85 37.86 31.19
CA GLU A 529 -6.13 38.29 32.40
C GLU A 529 -5.67 37.10 33.26
N PRO A 530 -4.58 37.24 34.05
CA PRO A 530 -3.94 36.12 34.76
C PRO A 530 -4.89 35.27 35.62
N LYS A 531 -5.85 35.90 36.31
CA LYS A 531 -6.83 35.18 37.16
C LYS A 531 -7.87 34.41 36.35
N ALA A 532 -8.35 34.98 35.25
CA ALA A 532 -9.29 34.33 34.35
C ALA A 532 -8.62 33.16 33.63
N LYS A 533 -7.37 33.37 33.18
CA LYS A 533 -6.53 32.35 32.58
C LYS A 533 -6.30 31.16 33.51
N GLU A 534 -5.89 31.39 34.76
CA GLU A 534 -5.68 30.30 35.74
C GLU A 534 -6.95 29.45 35.93
N LEU A 535 -8.12 30.10 36.05
CA LEU A 535 -9.39 29.40 36.21
C LEU A 535 -9.74 28.52 34.99
N LEU A 536 -9.50 29.02 33.78
CA LEU A 536 -9.77 28.23 32.57
C LEU A 536 -8.72 27.16 32.31
N GLU A 537 -7.46 27.35 32.71
CA GLU A 537 -6.42 26.30 32.68
C GLU A 537 -6.82 25.11 33.57
N LEU A 538 -7.27 25.39 34.81
CA LEU A 538 -7.81 24.38 35.72
C LEU A 538 -9.04 23.66 35.13
N LEU A 539 -9.87 24.40 34.40
CA LEU A 539 -11.04 23.83 33.74
C LEU A 539 -10.65 22.94 32.55
N LEU A 540 -9.61 23.31 31.80
CA LEU A 540 -9.04 22.47 30.75
C LEU A 540 -8.40 21.20 31.31
N GLU A 541 -7.77 21.26 32.48
CA GLU A 541 -7.28 20.05 33.17
C GLU A 541 -8.44 19.10 33.50
N LYS A 542 -9.57 19.60 33.98
CA LYS A 542 -10.77 18.79 34.19
C LYS A 542 -11.31 18.22 32.87
N TYR A 543 -11.38 19.03 31.82
CA TYR A 543 -11.78 18.59 30.48
C TYR A 543 -10.90 17.45 29.94
N THR A 544 -9.58 17.51 30.13
CA THR A 544 -8.70 16.41 29.68
C THR A 544 -9.00 15.08 30.37
N GLN A 545 -9.55 15.13 31.59
CA GLN A 545 -9.93 13.95 32.38
C GLN A 545 -11.37 13.48 32.08
N GLY A 546 -12.36 14.38 32.19
CA GLY A 546 -13.78 14.06 32.14
C GLY A 546 -14.51 14.46 30.84
N GLY A 547 -13.81 15.07 29.87
CA GLY A 547 -14.39 15.46 28.59
C GLY A 547 -15.26 16.72 28.67
N ILE A 548 -16.09 16.93 27.64
CA ILE A 548 -16.91 18.16 27.49
C ILE A 548 -17.93 18.35 28.63
N ASP A 549 -18.30 17.27 29.32
CA ASP A 549 -19.20 17.28 30.48
C ASP A 549 -18.63 18.10 31.65
N GLU A 550 -17.30 18.22 31.73
CA GLU A 550 -16.62 19.04 32.74
C GLU A 550 -16.66 20.54 32.42
N LEU A 551 -17.20 20.94 31.26
CA LEU A 551 -17.31 22.33 30.82
C LEU A 551 -18.71 22.90 31.12
N ASP A 552 -19.17 22.72 32.35
CA ASP A 552 -20.39 23.30 32.89
C ASP A 552 -20.13 24.11 34.16
N SER A 553 -21.02 25.07 34.42
CA SER A 553 -21.05 25.92 35.60
C SER A 553 -21.00 25.17 36.94
N SER A 554 -21.48 23.92 36.99
CA SER A 554 -21.44 23.08 38.17
C SER A 554 -20.02 22.68 38.59
N VAL A 555 -19.06 22.62 37.67
CA VAL A 555 -17.67 22.21 37.95
C VAL A 555 -16.95 23.16 38.91
N PHE A 556 -17.33 24.43 38.93
CA PHE A 556 -16.81 25.42 39.87
C PHE A 556 -17.22 25.16 41.34
N LYS A 557 -18.12 24.19 41.59
CA LYS A 557 -18.50 23.74 42.94
C LYS A 557 -17.64 22.57 43.44
N ASN A 558 -16.68 22.10 42.64
CA ASN A 558 -15.82 20.96 42.95
C ASN A 558 -14.37 21.40 43.19
N GLU A 559 -13.57 20.55 43.83
CA GLU A 559 -12.11 20.76 43.96
C GLU A 559 -11.41 20.69 42.58
N PRO A 560 -10.39 21.54 42.31
CA PRO A 560 -9.74 22.50 43.22
C PRO A 560 -10.33 23.92 43.23
N PHE A 561 -11.49 24.15 42.59
CA PHE A 561 -12.06 25.49 42.49
C PHE A 561 -12.50 26.03 43.84
N THR A 562 -13.17 25.20 44.65
CA THR A 562 -13.69 25.55 45.98
C THR A 562 -12.62 25.91 47.00
N SER A 563 -11.42 25.34 46.88
CA SER A 563 -10.29 25.64 47.78
C SER A 563 -9.53 26.91 47.40
N ARG A 564 -9.63 27.36 46.14
CA ARG A 564 -8.92 28.56 45.64
C ARG A 564 -9.81 29.78 45.46
N TYR A 565 -11.07 29.59 45.10
CA TYR A 565 -11.98 30.67 44.73
C TYR A 565 -13.42 30.37 45.22
N ASN A 566 -14.16 31.40 45.65
CA ASN A 566 -15.59 31.27 45.88
C ASN A 566 -16.38 31.63 44.60
N LEU A 567 -17.61 31.09 44.45
CA LEU A 567 -18.46 31.30 43.27
C LEU A 567 -18.71 32.77 42.93
N THR A 568 -18.81 33.64 43.94
CA THR A 568 -19.02 35.08 43.75
C THR A 568 -17.80 35.74 43.09
N THR A 569 -16.59 35.36 43.53
CA THR A 569 -15.33 35.82 42.94
C THR A 569 -15.18 35.32 41.50
N ILE A 570 -15.51 34.05 41.22
CA ILE A 570 -15.47 33.49 39.86
C ILE A 570 -16.43 34.26 38.94
N ALA A 571 -17.66 34.53 39.41
CA ALA A 571 -18.64 35.31 38.66
C ALA A 571 -18.19 36.75 38.39
N GLN A 572 -17.47 37.38 39.34
CA GLN A 572 -16.88 38.71 39.14
C GLN A 572 -15.75 38.69 38.11
N ILE A 573 -14.83 37.71 38.19
CA ILE A 573 -13.73 37.55 37.23
C ILE A 573 -14.26 37.40 35.80
N PHE A 574 -15.30 36.59 35.60
CA PHE A 574 -15.85 36.36 34.26
C PHE A 574 -16.84 37.42 33.80
N LYS A 575 -17.20 38.39 34.63
CA LYS A 575 -18.16 39.46 34.27
C LYS A 575 -17.66 40.30 33.08
N GLU A 576 -16.36 40.56 33.03
CA GLU A 576 -15.72 41.34 31.97
C GLU A 576 -15.70 40.61 30.61
N TYR A 577 -15.94 39.30 30.62
CA TYR A 577 -15.98 38.44 29.43
C TYR A 577 -17.41 38.02 29.04
N GLY A 578 -18.41 38.82 29.43
CA GLY A 578 -19.82 38.53 29.14
C GLY A 578 -20.50 37.59 30.15
N GLY A 579 -19.82 37.25 31.25
CA GLY A 579 -20.33 36.38 32.30
C GLY A 579 -19.94 34.91 32.11
N LEU A 580 -20.28 34.10 33.11
CA LEU A 580 -19.85 32.70 33.23
C LEU A 580 -20.30 31.82 32.05
N ASN A 581 -21.53 32.00 31.56
CA ASN A 581 -22.01 31.21 30.43
C ASN A 581 -21.32 31.61 29.12
N ALA A 582 -21.04 32.90 28.92
CA ALA A 582 -20.39 33.39 27.71
C ALA A 582 -18.94 32.91 27.62
N ILE A 583 -18.17 32.98 28.71
CA ILE A 583 -16.78 32.51 28.71
C ILE A 583 -16.69 30.99 28.50
N LEU A 584 -17.62 30.20 29.08
CA LEU A 584 -17.66 28.74 28.86
C LEU A 584 -17.98 28.41 27.40
N GLN A 585 -18.90 29.14 26.78
CA GLN A 585 -19.21 28.96 25.35
C GLN A 585 -18.03 29.36 24.46
N ASN A 586 -17.33 30.46 24.77
CA ASN A 586 -16.13 30.86 24.04
C ASN A 586 -15.00 29.84 24.18
N LEU A 587 -14.83 29.25 25.36
CA LEU A 587 -13.87 28.17 25.58
C LEU A 587 -14.24 26.92 24.77
N LYS A 588 -15.51 26.52 24.75
CA LYS A 588 -15.99 25.42 23.90
C LYS A 588 -15.72 25.70 22.42
N ASN A 589 -16.00 26.92 21.95
CA ASN A 589 -15.69 27.31 20.57
C ASN A 589 -14.19 27.20 20.29
N ALA A 590 -13.32 27.72 21.18
CA ALA A 590 -11.87 27.64 21.01
C ALA A 590 -11.31 26.20 21.05
N LEU A 591 -11.96 25.30 21.79
CA LEU A 591 -11.64 23.87 21.78
C LEU A 591 -12.02 23.20 20.45
N TYR A 592 -13.16 23.58 19.88
CA TYR A 592 -13.75 22.94 18.70
C TYR A 592 -13.60 23.71 17.37
N GLU A 593 -12.84 24.79 17.35
CA GLU A 593 -12.55 25.58 16.15
C GLU A 593 -11.67 24.79 15.17
N GLU A 594 -12.17 24.55 13.95
CA GLU A 594 -11.34 24.03 12.87
C GLU A 594 -10.45 25.16 12.35
N VAL A 595 -9.14 24.94 12.32
CA VAL A 595 -8.26 25.80 11.52
C VAL A 595 -8.54 25.41 10.08
N SER A 596 -9.33 26.25 9.41
CA SER A 596 -9.63 26.22 7.98
C SER A 596 -8.40 26.08 7.12
#